data_AF-A0A9E0YNH6-F1
#
_entry.id   AF-A0A9E0YNH6-F1
#
_cell.length_a   1.000
_cell.length_b   1.000
_cell.length_c   1.000
_cell.angle_alpha   90.00
_cell.angle_beta   90.00
_cell.angle_gamma   90.00
#
_symmetry.space_group_name_H-M   'P 1'
#
loop_
_entity.id
_entity.type
_entity.pdbx_description
1 polymer ?
#
loop_
_entity_poly.entity_id
_entity_poly.type
_entity_poly.pdbx_seq_one_letter_code
_entity_poly.pdbx_strand_id
1 'polypeptide(L)'
;HRHHFLKMIALKLFDKLQDKEMDRYVLAGPRGGEGKSVSRLKEHLHSYVEERTIGSFEGEPEMPDSDLLEELREVIKDYEKTDEKKFLKHLLGEARRSDGMGVLGMEETLKVLRNAQVKTLAVKGDSERSGWICPEDYYLSATQTSCPECGSELRETGDILGHMIWEAVDQSSEVRMIKTDPEDEFSEHDVGALLRFRR
;
A
#
# COMPACT_ATOMS: atom_id res chain seq x y z
N HIS A 1 -11.69 -3.70 39.75
CA HIS A 1 -11.98 -4.92 38.98
C HIS A 1 -11.89 -4.75 37.46
N ARG A 2 -12.64 -3.83 36.83
CA ARG A 2 -12.69 -3.69 35.35
C ARG A 2 -11.35 -3.30 34.69
N HIS A 3 -10.60 -2.36 35.25
CA HIS A 3 -9.28 -1.95 34.74
C HIS A 3 -8.24 -3.09 34.81
N HIS A 4 -8.22 -3.84 35.92
CA HIS A 4 -7.34 -5.01 36.07
C HIS A 4 -7.67 -6.11 35.04
N PHE A 5 -8.95 -6.32 34.77
CA PHE A 5 -9.39 -7.27 33.75
C PHE A 5 -8.94 -6.88 32.33
N LEU A 6 -9.06 -5.60 31.95
CA LEU A 6 -8.59 -5.12 30.64
C LEU A 6 -7.08 -5.24 30.49
N LYS A 7 -6.31 -4.91 31.54
CA LYS A 7 -4.85 -5.10 31.53
C LYS A 7 -4.45 -6.57 31.37
N MET A 8 -5.17 -7.48 32.02
CA MET A 8 -4.95 -8.93 31.87
C MET A 8 -5.24 -9.41 30.44
N ILE A 9 -6.29 -8.89 29.79
CA ILE A 9 -6.59 -9.20 28.38
C ILE A 9 -5.48 -8.67 27.47
N ALA A 10 -5.06 -7.41 27.66
CA ALA A 10 -4.00 -6.81 26.85
C ALA A 10 -2.67 -7.57 26.94
N LEU A 11 -2.29 -8.01 28.14
CA LEU A 11 -1.10 -8.85 28.34
C LEU A 11 -1.23 -10.20 27.60
N LYS A 12 -2.37 -10.88 27.74
CA LYS A 12 -2.61 -12.14 27.02
C LYS A 12 -2.63 -11.97 25.50
N LEU A 13 -3.14 -10.84 24.99
CA LEU A 13 -3.10 -10.52 23.56
C LEU A 13 -1.65 -10.34 23.10
N PHE A 14 -0.85 -9.58 23.85
CA PHE A 14 0.57 -9.41 23.54
C PHE A 14 1.30 -10.76 23.52
N ASP A 15 1.14 -11.57 24.58
CA ASP A 15 1.80 -12.89 24.67
C ASP A 15 1.43 -13.82 23.51
N LYS A 16 0.19 -13.76 23.03
CA LYS A 16 -0.29 -14.61 21.92
C LYS A 16 0.08 -14.09 20.53
N LEU A 17 0.28 -12.79 20.38
CA LEU A 17 0.42 -12.14 19.07
C LEU A 17 1.87 -11.79 18.74
N GLN A 18 2.75 -11.66 19.73
CA GLN A 18 4.15 -11.29 19.51
C GLN A 18 4.94 -12.32 18.67
N ASP A 19 4.56 -13.60 18.74
CA ASP A 19 5.23 -14.70 18.06
C ASP A 19 4.54 -15.11 16.74
N LYS A 20 3.54 -14.35 16.29
CA LYS A 20 2.80 -14.65 15.06
C LYS A 20 3.27 -13.80 13.88
N GLU A 21 3.28 -14.42 12.70
CA GLU A 21 3.56 -13.78 11.40
C GLU A 21 2.36 -12.96 10.88
N MET A 22 1.61 -12.28 11.75
CA MET A 22 0.51 -11.41 11.32
C MET A 22 0.92 -9.95 11.39
N ASP A 23 0.84 -9.27 10.24
CA ASP A 23 1.23 -7.86 10.13
C ASP A 23 0.21 -6.89 10.72
N ARG A 24 -1.07 -7.28 10.75
CA ARG A 24 -2.19 -6.42 11.13
C ARG A 24 -3.28 -7.17 11.90
N TYR A 25 -3.97 -6.45 12.78
CA TYR A 25 -5.02 -6.97 13.66
C TYR A 25 -6.29 -6.12 13.61
N VAL A 26 -7.45 -6.76 13.75
CA VAL A 26 -8.73 -6.10 14.00
C VAL A 26 -9.25 -6.57 15.34
N LEU A 27 -9.71 -5.64 16.18
CA LEU A 27 -10.25 -5.96 17.49
C LEU A 27 -11.77 -5.97 17.45
N ALA A 28 -12.36 -7.14 17.68
CA ALA A 28 -13.79 -7.29 17.92
C ALA A 28 -14.05 -7.47 19.42
N GLY A 29 -15.12 -6.86 19.92
CA GLY A 29 -15.55 -7.08 21.29
C GLY A 29 -16.94 -6.53 21.58
N PRO A 30 -17.59 -6.99 22.65
CA PRO A 30 -18.99 -6.68 22.90
C PRO A 30 -19.20 -5.20 23.19
N ARG A 31 -20.35 -4.67 22.76
CA ARG A 31 -20.86 -3.35 23.14
C ARG A 31 -21.11 -3.35 24.65
N GLY A 32 -20.08 -3.09 25.45
CA GLY A 32 -20.20 -3.13 26.92
C GLY A 32 -21.24 -2.13 27.43
N GLY A 33 -21.50 -2.11 28.74
CA GLY A 33 -22.56 -1.24 29.34
C GLY A 33 -22.46 0.27 29.08
N GLU A 34 -21.42 0.76 28.39
CA GLU A 34 -21.29 2.14 27.89
C GLU A 34 -20.86 2.22 26.40
N GLY A 35 -20.89 1.13 25.64
CA GLY A 35 -20.40 1.08 24.24
C GLY A 35 -18.89 1.26 24.06
N LYS A 36 -18.08 1.13 25.13
CA LYS A 36 -16.64 1.47 25.12
C LYS A 36 -15.70 0.29 25.44
N SER A 37 -16.13 -0.96 25.33
CA SER A 37 -15.29 -2.10 25.73
C SER A 37 -13.99 -2.18 24.93
N VAL A 38 -14.07 -2.09 23.60
CA VAL A 38 -12.89 -2.16 22.73
C VAL A 38 -12.05 -0.89 22.82
N SER A 39 -12.67 0.29 22.88
CA SER A 39 -11.97 1.57 23.05
C SER A 39 -11.16 1.63 24.34
N ARG A 40 -11.70 1.16 25.47
CA ARG A 40 -10.96 1.10 26.74
C ARG A 40 -9.89 0.01 26.77
N LEU A 41 -10.06 -1.06 25.98
CA LEU A 41 -9.02 -2.06 25.84
C LEU A 41 -7.80 -1.48 25.11
N LYS A 42 -8.02 -0.66 24.07
CA LYS A 42 -6.94 0.00 23.31
C LYS A 42 -5.98 0.78 24.19
N GLU A 43 -6.48 1.50 25.19
CA GLU A 43 -5.68 2.27 26.17
C GLU A 43 -4.70 1.41 27.01
N HIS A 44 -4.86 0.09 27.00
CA HIS A 44 -4.02 -0.84 27.76
C HIS A 44 -3.20 -1.78 26.88
N LEU A 45 -3.34 -1.70 25.54
CA LEU A 45 -2.58 -2.54 24.63
C LEU A 45 -1.09 -2.22 24.72
N HIS A 46 -0.27 -3.26 24.58
CA HIS A 46 1.14 -3.06 24.34
C HIS A 46 1.33 -2.39 22.97
N SER A 47 2.30 -1.47 22.85
CA SER A 47 2.55 -0.71 21.62
C SER A 47 2.67 -1.59 20.38
N TYR A 48 3.33 -2.75 20.50
CA TYR A 48 3.43 -3.75 19.44
C TYR A 48 2.08 -4.13 18.80
N VAL A 49 1.05 -4.37 19.62
CA VAL A 49 -0.30 -4.76 19.15
C VAL A 49 -1.08 -3.54 18.68
N GLU A 50 -0.95 -2.42 19.40
CA GLU A 50 -1.62 -1.17 19.06
C GLU A 50 -1.21 -0.66 17.67
N GLU A 51 0.09 -0.60 17.38
CA GLU A 51 0.65 -0.17 16.09
C GLU A 51 0.22 -1.05 14.91
N ARG A 52 -0.12 -2.32 15.19
CA ARG A 52 -0.59 -3.28 14.19
C ARG A 52 -2.12 -3.35 14.11
N THR A 53 -2.84 -2.68 15.01
CA THR A 53 -4.30 -2.69 15.00
C THR A 53 -4.84 -1.71 13.96
N ILE A 54 -5.48 -2.23 12.90
CA ILE A 54 -6.01 -1.40 11.80
C ILE A 54 -7.42 -0.85 12.09
N GLY A 55 -8.11 -1.44 13.06
CA GLY A 55 -9.46 -1.02 13.41
C GLY A 55 -10.10 -1.90 14.46
N SER A 56 -11.39 -1.65 14.67
CA SER A 56 -12.20 -2.39 15.63
C SER A 56 -13.67 -2.23 15.33
N PHE A 57 -14.45 -3.26 15.66
CA PHE A 57 -15.90 -3.23 15.56
C PHE A 57 -16.55 -3.89 16.78
N GLU A 58 -17.85 -3.69 16.95
CA GLU A 58 -18.62 -4.32 18.01
C GLU A 58 -19.02 -5.73 17.57
N GLY A 59 -18.66 -6.73 18.37
CA GLY A 59 -18.95 -8.13 18.05
C GLY A 59 -19.18 -8.95 19.31
N GLU A 60 -20.24 -9.75 19.30
CA GLU A 60 -20.50 -10.74 20.34
C GLU A 60 -19.82 -12.07 19.99
N PRO A 61 -19.37 -12.87 20.99
CA PRO A 61 -18.80 -14.19 20.74
C PRO A 61 -19.69 -15.14 19.93
N GLU A 62 -21.00 -14.95 19.99
CA GLU A 62 -22.03 -15.74 19.30
C GLU A 62 -22.39 -15.21 17.90
N MET A 63 -21.74 -14.14 17.44
CA MET A 63 -21.96 -13.56 16.11
C MET A 63 -21.70 -14.63 15.01
N PRO A 64 -22.59 -14.78 14.01
CA PRO A 64 -22.36 -15.68 12.89
C PRO A 64 -21.09 -15.33 12.13
N ASP A 65 -20.39 -16.35 11.61
CA ASP A 65 -19.17 -16.15 10.82
C ASP A 65 -19.38 -15.24 9.60
N SER A 66 -20.57 -15.26 8.98
CA SER A 66 -20.92 -14.38 7.87
C SER A 66 -20.86 -12.91 8.25
N ASP A 67 -21.43 -12.58 9.41
CA ASP A 67 -21.60 -11.22 9.90
C ASP A 67 -20.24 -10.71 10.41
N LEU A 68 -19.47 -11.57 11.08
CA LEU A 68 -18.09 -11.30 11.48
C LEU A 68 -17.21 -10.97 10.28
N LEU A 69 -17.33 -11.73 9.19
CA LEU A 69 -16.57 -11.50 7.95
C LEU A 69 -16.99 -10.21 7.24
N GLU A 70 -18.27 -9.83 7.30
CA GLU A 70 -18.76 -8.57 6.74
C GLU A 70 -18.18 -7.36 7.48
N GLU A 71 -18.27 -7.35 8.81
CA GLU A 71 -17.69 -6.29 9.65
C GLU A 71 -16.17 -6.19 9.46
N LEU A 72 -15.47 -7.34 9.41
CA LEU A 72 -14.04 -7.37 9.16
C LEU A 72 -13.68 -6.75 7.80
N ARG A 73 -14.44 -7.05 6.75
CA ARG A 73 -14.21 -6.50 5.40
C ARG A 73 -14.39 -4.98 5.38
N GLU A 74 -15.41 -4.44 6.02
CA GLU A 74 -15.61 -2.99 6.07
C GLU A 74 -14.46 -2.29 6.82
N VAL A 75 -13.99 -2.85 7.94
CA VAL A 75 -12.81 -2.31 8.64
C VAL A 75 -11.56 -2.33 7.76
N ILE A 76 -11.31 -3.42 7.04
CA ILE A 76 -10.14 -3.54 6.15
C ILE A 76 -10.24 -2.51 5.02
N LYS A 77 -11.40 -2.39 4.39
CA LYS A 77 -11.67 -1.46 3.29
C LYS A 77 -11.47 0.00 3.71
N ASP A 78 -11.95 0.38 4.90
CA ASP A 78 -11.75 1.73 5.43
C ASP A 78 -10.28 2.01 5.75
N TYR A 79 -9.56 1.01 6.28
CA TYR A 79 -8.12 1.10 6.51
C TYR A 79 -7.36 1.28 5.19
N GLU A 80 -7.60 0.41 4.20
CA GLU A 80 -6.98 0.48 2.87
C GLU A 80 -7.19 1.86 2.23
N LYS A 81 -8.44 2.36 2.23
CA LYS A 81 -8.77 3.69 1.70
C LYS A 81 -8.02 4.81 2.41
N THR A 82 -7.87 4.71 3.73
CA THR A 82 -7.17 5.73 4.52
C THR A 82 -5.66 5.66 4.31
N ASP A 83 -5.09 4.46 4.24
CA ASP A 83 -3.66 4.22 3.99
C ASP A 83 -3.26 4.70 2.60
N GLU A 84 -4.04 4.35 1.58
CA GLU A 84 -3.83 4.77 0.20
C GLU A 84 -3.87 6.31 0.08
N LYS A 85 -4.86 6.98 0.69
CA LYS A 85 -4.93 8.45 0.71
C LYS A 85 -3.70 9.10 1.36
N LYS A 86 -3.21 8.52 2.46
CA LYS A 86 -1.98 9.01 3.13
C LYS A 86 -0.77 8.83 2.23
N PHE A 87 -0.65 7.66 1.60
CA PHE A 87 0.42 7.35 0.66
C PHE A 87 0.42 8.31 -0.53
N LEU A 88 -0.71 8.50 -1.20
CA LEU A 88 -0.84 9.42 -2.34
C LEU A 88 -0.53 10.86 -1.94
N LYS A 89 -1.05 11.33 -0.80
CA LYS A 89 -0.73 12.67 -0.30
C LYS A 89 0.78 12.85 -0.10
N HIS A 90 1.47 11.83 0.40
CA HIS A 90 2.91 11.85 0.56
C HIS A 90 3.63 11.86 -0.80
N LEU A 91 3.27 10.95 -1.71
CA LEU A 91 3.83 10.85 -3.05
C LEU A 91 3.69 12.17 -3.83
N LEU A 92 2.48 12.73 -3.88
CA LEU A 92 2.20 14.01 -4.54
C LEU A 92 2.97 15.16 -3.89
N GLY A 93 3.04 15.17 -2.55
CA GLY A 93 3.82 16.15 -1.80
C GLY A 93 5.31 16.13 -2.15
N GLU A 94 5.89 14.93 -2.23
CA GLU A 94 7.29 14.76 -2.62
C GLU A 94 7.54 15.07 -4.10
N ALA A 95 6.63 14.70 -5.00
CA ALA A 95 6.77 14.98 -6.43
C ALA A 95 6.71 16.47 -6.78
N ARG A 96 6.01 17.28 -5.98
CA ARG A 96 5.92 18.74 -6.17
C ARG A 96 7.17 19.50 -5.73
N ARG A 97 8.03 18.87 -4.92
CA ARG A 97 9.23 19.50 -4.39
C ARG A 97 10.38 19.29 -5.37
N SER A 98 11.14 20.35 -5.67
CA SER A 98 12.35 20.23 -6.49
C SER A 98 13.39 19.27 -5.85
N ASP A 99 13.48 19.31 -4.52
CA ASP A 99 14.34 18.47 -3.70
C ASP A 99 13.66 17.17 -3.22
N GLY A 100 12.41 16.91 -3.62
CA GLY A 100 11.63 15.77 -3.13
C GLY A 100 12.02 14.41 -3.68
N MET A 101 11.50 13.38 -3.02
CA MET A 101 11.77 11.96 -3.28
C MET A 101 10.63 11.28 -4.07
N GLY A 102 9.83 12.06 -4.81
CA GLY A 102 8.68 11.56 -5.56
C GLY A 102 8.78 11.90 -7.03
N VAL A 103 8.29 11.02 -7.89
CA VAL A 103 8.08 11.28 -9.33
C VAL A 103 6.70 10.81 -9.75
N LEU A 104 6.15 11.44 -10.79
CA LEU A 104 4.85 11.12 -11.38
C LEU A 104 4.98 11.01 -12.89
N GLY A 105 4.11 10.20 -13.48
CA GLY A 105 4.03 9.99 -14.92
C GLY A 105 5.04 8.97 -15.45
N MET A 106 4.76 8.50 -16.67
CA MET A 106 5.50 7.42 -17.31
C MET A 106 6.99 7.69 -17.49
N GLU A 107 7.37 8.82 -18.07
CA GLU A 107 8.77 9.09 -18.44
C GLU A 107 9.69 9.16 -17.21
N GLU A 108 9.34 9.97 -16.21
CA GLU A 108 10.16 10.10 -15.01
C GLU A 108 10.15 8.80 -14.18
N THR A 109 9.02 8.08 -14.12
CA THR A 109 8.95 6.81 -13.39
C THR A 109 9.81 5.72 -14.04
N LEU A 110 9.77 5.58 -15.36
CA LEU A 110 10.63 4.63 -16.09
C LEU A 110 12.12 4.94 -15.89
N LYS A 111 12.47 6.23 -15.90
CA LYS A 111 13.86 6.69 -15.70
C LYS A 111 14.38 6.35 -14.31
N VAL A 112 13.61 6.59 -13.24
CA VAL A 112 14.04 6.24 -11.87
C VAL A 112 14.02 4.72 -11.64
N LEU A 113 13.09 4.00 -12.26
CA LEU A 113 13.02 2.55 -12.21
C LEU A 113 14.26 1.91 -12.85
N ARG A 114 14.67 2.38 -14.03
CA ARG A 114 15.91 1.95 -14.69
C ARG A 114 17.15 2.15 -13.82
N ASN A 115 17.17 3.22 -13.02
CA ASN A 115 18.29 3.53 -12.14
C ASN A 115 18.24 2.81 -10.79
N ALA A 116 17.31 1.87 -10.59
CA ALA A 116 17.07 1.17 -9.33
C ALA A 116 16.84 2.13 -8.14
N GLN A 117 16.24 3.28 -8.43
CA GLN A 117 15.96 4.33 -7.44
C GLN A 117 14.58 4.20 -6.82
N VAL A 118 13.70 3.34 -7.33
CA VAL A 118 12.34 3.18 -6.83
C VAL A 118 12.35 2.45 -5.49
N LYS A 119 11.75 3.04 -4.47
CA LYS A 119 11.43 2.37 -3.20
C LYS A 119 10.04 1.75 -3.27
N THR A 120 9.07 2.55 -3.71
CA THR A 120 7.67 2.14 -3.85
C THR A 120 7.15 2.62 -5.19
N LEU A 121 6.75 1.71 -6.07
CA LEU A 121 6.06 1.99 -7.32
C LEU A 121 4.55 2.11 -7.04
N ALA A 122 3.93 3.19 -7.50
CA ALA A 122 2.49 3.39 -7.46
C ALA A 122 1.94 3.22 -8.88
N VAL A 123 0.96 2.33 -9.05
CA VAL A 123 0.31 2.07 -10.34
C VAL A 123 -1.19 2.11 -10.14
N LYS A 124 -1.92 2.82 -11.00
CA LYS A 124 -3.38 2.83 -10.97
C LYS A 124 -3.93 1.44 -11.34
N GLY A 125 -4.79 0.91 -10.47
CA GLY A 125 -5.27 -0.48 -10.49
C GLY A 125 -5.81 -0.97 -11.84
N ASP A 126 -6.60 -0.14 -12.51
CA ASP A 126 -7.33 -0.48 -13.74
C ASP A 126 -6.76 0.22 -14.99
N SER A 127 -5.49 0.66 -14.93
CA SER A 127 -4.85 1.38 -16.03
C SER A 127 -3.98 0.43 -16.85
N GLU A 128 -4.17 0.46 -18.17
CA GLU A 128 -3.28 -0.15 -19.15
C GLU A 128 -2.68 0.96 -20.01
N ARG A 129 -1.39 0.87 -20.32
CA ARG A 129 -0.71 1.83 -21.19
C ARG A 129 0.15 1.07 -22.19
N SER A 130 0.08 1.48 -23.45
CA SER A 130 1.01 1.00 -24.45
C SER A 130 2.40 1.58 -24.20
N GLY A 131 3.43 0.86 -24.64
CA GLY A 131 4.81 1.32 -24.62
C GLY A 131 5.68 0.42 -25.48
N TRP A 132 6.98 0.47 -25.24
CA TRP A 132 7.99 -0.20 -26.05
C TRP A 132 9.01 -0.91 -25.16
N ILE A 133 9.44 -2.09 -25.60
CA ILE A 133 10.36 -2.97 -24.87
C ILE A 133 11.44 -3.47 -25.80
N CYS A 134 12.68 -3.45 -25.33
CA CYS A 134 13.77 -4.06 -26.08
C CYS A 134 13.74 -5.58 -25.89
N PRO A 135 13.74 -6.38 -26.99
CA PRO A 135 13.81 -7.83 -26.86
C PRO A 135 15.18 -8.34 -26.37
N GLU A 136 16.23 -7.52 -26.42
CA GLU A 136 17.60 -7.93 -26.09
C GLU A 136 18.00 -7.64 -24.63
N ASP A 137 17.65 -6.45 -24.12
CA ASP A 137 18.09 -5.96 -22.79
C ASP A 137 16.94 -5.54 -21.87
N TYR A 138 15.69 -5.73 -22.32
CA TYR A 138 14.48 -5.40 -21.59
C TYR A 138 14.32 -3.91 -21.23
N TYR A 139 14.98 -3.02 -21.98
CA TYR A 139 14.77 -1.58 -21.87
C TYR A 139 13.30 -1.19 -22.09
N LEU A 140 12.70 -0.57 -21.08
CA LEU A 140 11.34 -0.06 -21.11
C LEU A 140 11.30 1.42 -21.54
N SER A 141 10.36 1.75 -22.43
CA SER A 141 10.19 3.08 -23.01
C SER A 141 8.73 3.43 -23.23
N ALA A 142 8.34 4.66 -22.91
CA ALA A 142 7.00 5.15 -23.23
C ALA A 142 6.88 5.63 -24.69
N THR A 143 7.95 6.16 -25.29
CA THR A 143 7.88 6.93 -26.56
C THR A 143 8.95 6.54 -27.59
N GLN A 144 10.15 6.18 -27.15
CA GLN A 144 11.23 5.78 -28.05
C GLN A 144 10.92 4.41 -28.67
N THR A 145 11.36 4.21 -29.91
CA THR A 145 11.21 2.96 -30.68
C THR A 145 12.55 2.27 -30.98
N SER A 146 13.66 2.85 -30.54
CA SER A 146 15.00 2.26 -30.64
C SER A 146 15.66 2.26 -29.26
N CYS A 147 16.36 1.17 -28.94
CA CYS A 147 17.03 1.00 -27.67
C CYS A 147 18.31 1.85 -27.61
N PRO A 148 18.46 2.74 -26.62
CA PRO A 148 19.71 3.50 -26.47
C PRO A 148 20.86 2.66 -25.89
N GLU A 149 20.59 1.49 -25.31
CA GLU A 149 21.62 0.63 -24.70
C GLU A 149 22.29 -0.26 -25.75
N CYS A 150 21.51 -0.97 -26.58
CA CYS A 150 22.03 -1.90 -27.59
C CYS A 150 21.83 -1.46 -29.05
N GLY A 151 21.01 -0.45 -29.32
CA GLY A 151 20.71 0.05 -30.67
C GLY A 151 19.60 -0.70 -31.43
N SER A 152 19.08 -1.82 -30.90
CA SER A 152 18.02 -2.60 -31.56
C SER A 152 16.68 -1.85 -31.61
N GLU A 153 15.82 -2.24 -32.54
CA GLU A 153 14.42 -1.77 -32.58
C GLU A 153 13.65 -2.33 -31.38
N LEU A 154 12.89 -1.47 -30.71
CA LEU A 154 11.99 -1.85 -29.63
C LEU A 154 10.70 -2.44 -30.22
N ARG A 155 10.08 -3.35 -29.48
CA ARG A 155 8.77 -3.91 -29.81
C ARG A 155 7.69 -3.25 -28.98
N GLU A 156 6.55 -2.98 -29.59
CA GLU A 156 5.40 -2.44 -28.89
C GLU A 156 4.84 -3.48 -27.90
N THR A 157 4.44 -3.01 -26.72
CA THR A 157 3.65 -3.75 -25.74
C THR A 157 2.35 -3.00 -25.46
N GLY A 158 1.27 -3.74 -25.24
CA GLY A 158 -0.02 -3.17 -24.85
C GLY A 158 -0.10 -2.79 -23.38
N ASP A 159 0.81 -3.31 -22.55
CA ASP A 159 0.80 -3.07 -21.10
C ASP A 159 2.23 -2.88 -20.56
N ILE A 160 2.79 -1.69 -20.73
CA ILE A 160 4.07 -1.33 -20.15
C ILE A 160 4.02 -1.24 -18.61
N LEU A 161 2.85 -0.97 -18.02
CA LEU A 161 2.70 -0.87 -16.57
C LEU A 161 2.93 -2.23 -15.91
N GLY A 162 2.41 -3.31 -16.50
CA GLY A 162 2.72 -4.67 -16.10
C GLY A 162 4.22 -4.96 -16.11
N HIS A 163 4.94 -4.53 -17.16
CA HIS A 163 6.39 -4.69 -17.23
C HIS A 163 7.14 -3.85 -16.18
N MET A 164 6.67 -2.64 -15.86
CA MET A 164 7.22 -1.83 -14.78
C MET A 164 7.01 -2.48 -13.41
N ILE A 165 5.86 -3.12 -13.19
CA ILE A 165 5.58 -3.89 -11.96
C ILE A 165 6.57 -5.05 -11.82
N TRP A 166 6.76 -5.83 -12.89
CA TRP A 166 7.72 -6.93 -12.90
C TRP A 166 9.14 -6.46 -12.55
N GLU A 167 9.61 -5.40 -13.20
CA GLU A 167 10.92 -4.81 -12.95
C GLU A 167 11.05 -4.28 -11.50
N ALA A 168 10.01 -3.61 -10.99
CA ALA A 168 10.02 -3.11 -9.61
C ALA A 168 10.12 -4.25 -8.59
N VAL A 169 9.40 -5.36 -8.82
CA VAL A 169 9.47 -6.56 -7.98
C VAL A 169 10.85 -7.20 -8.04
N ASP A 170 11.44 -7.34 -9.23
CA ASP A 170 12.81 -7.87 -9.39
C ASP A 170 13.84 -7.04 -8.63
N GLN A 171 13.67 -5.71 -8.62
CA GLN A 171 14.48 -4.76 -7.86
C GLN A 171 14.15 -4.69 -6.36
N SER A 172 13.31 -5.61 -5.85
CA SER A 172 12.84 -5.65 -4.46
C SER A 172 12.18 -4.34 -3.99
N SER A 173 11.48 -3.66 -4.90
CA SER A 173 10.68 -2.47 -4.58
C SER A 173 9.27 -2.88 -4.15
N GLU A 174 8.66 -2.09 -3.28
CA GLU A 174 7.24 -2.23 -2.97
C GLU A 174 6.41 -1.80 -4.18
N VAL A 175 5.34 -2.54 -4.49
CA VAL A 175 4.37 -2.15 -5.53
C VAL A 175 3.04 -1.91 -4.85
N ARG A 176 2.46 -0.74 -5.10
CA ARG A 176 1.13 -0.36 -4.63
C ARG A 176 0.21 -0.13 -5.81
N MET A 177 -0.83 -0.97 -5.89
CA MET A 177 -1.95 -0.73 -6.77
C MET A 177 -2.87 0.30 -6.13
N ILE A 178 -3.13 1.40 -6.83
CA ILE A 178 -3.90 2.54 -6.33
C ILE A 178 -5.31 2.52 -6.93
N LYS A 179 -6.32 2.52 -6.07
CA LYS A 179 -7.73 2.69 -6.42
C LYS A 179 -8.09 4.16 -6.45
N THR A 180 -7.79 4.84 -7.55
CA THR A 180 -8.08 6.26 -7.70
C THR A 180 -9.54 6.53 -8.04
N ASP A 181 -10.11 7.58 -7.44
CA ASP A 181 -11.27 8.26 -8.02
C ASP A 181 -10.82 9.08 -9.26
N PRO A 182 -11.68 9.31 -10.26
CA PRO A 182 -11.31 10.09 -11.46
C PRO A 182 -10.85 11.52 -11.17
N GLU A 183 -11.25 12.08 -10.02
CA GLU A 183 -10.91 13.44 -9.58
C GLU A 183 -9.55 13.52 -8.86
N ASP A 184 -8.92 12.39 -8.55
CA ASP A 184 -7.62 12.38 -7.90
C ASP A 184 -6.52 12.83 -8.88
N GLU A 185 -5.65 13.74 -8.45
CA GLU A 185 -4.50 14.22 -9.25
C GLU A 185 -3.61 13.07 -9.78
N PHE A 186 -3.50 11.98 -9.02
CA PHE A 186 -2.75 10.80 -9.46
C PHE A 186 -3.38 10.12 -10.69
N SER A 187 -4.71 10.24 -10.89
CA SER A 187 -5.41 9.71 -12.06
C SER A 187 -4.94 10.29 -13.38
N GLU A 188 -4.39 11.50 -13.39
CA GLU A 188 -3.85 12.14 -14.61
C GLU A 188 -2.53 11.52 -15.06
N HIS A 189 -1.83 10.84 -14.15
CA HIS A 189 -0.49 10.30 -14.37
C HIS A 189 -0.45 8.79 -14.51
N ASP A 190 -1.41 8.08 -13.90
CA ASP A 190 -1.55 6.62 -13.80
C ASP A 190 -0.42 5.88 -13.05
N VAL A 191 0.77 6.46 -13.02
CA VAL A 191 1.96 5.86 -12.44
C VAL A 191 2.81 6.92 -11.74
N GLY A 192 3.51 6.50 -10.70
CA GLY A 192 4.48 7.32 -9.99
C GLY A 192 5.36 6.45 -9.10
N ALA A 193 6.35 7.06 -8.45
CA ALA A 193 7.20 6.35 -7.52
C ALA A 193 7.72 7.24 -6.39
N LEU A 194 7.85 6.64 -5.21
CA LEU A 194 8.71 7.16 -4.15
C LEU A 194 10.10 6.55 -4.28
N LEU A 195 11.13 7.37 -4.11
CA LEU A 195 12.52 6.99 -4.31
C LEU A 195 13.19 6.55 -3.00
N ARG A 196 14.19 5.66 -3.10
CA ARG A 196 15.07 5.26 -1.99
C ARG A 196 16.27 6.21 -1.82
N PHE A 197 16.74 6.84 -2.90
CA PHE A 197 17.85 7.82 -2.89
C PHE A 197 17.80 8.71 -4.15
N ARG A 198 18.54 9.82 -4.13
CA ARG A 198 18.84 10.64 -5.33
C ARG A 198 20.32 10.49 -5.68
N ARG A 199 20.65 10.54 -6.97
CA ARG A 199 22.05 10.64 -7.45
C ARG A 199 22.36 12.09 -7.77
#